data_AF-A0AA93C0H2-F1
#
_entry.id   AF-A0AA93C0H2-F1
#
_cell.length_a   1.000
_cell.length_b   1.000
_cell.length_c   1.000
_cell.angle_alpha   90.00
_cell.angle_beta   90.00
_cell.angle_gamma   90.00
#
_symmetry.space_group_name_H-M   'P 1'
#
loop_
_entity.id
_entity.type
_entity.pdbx_description
1 polymer ?
#
loop_
_entity_poly.entity_id
_entity_poly.type
_entity_poly.pdbx_seq_one_letter_code
_entity_poly.pdbx_strand_id
1 'polypeptide(L)'
;MLGAQILLGFQLQGPFQTAFSSLPSDAKVIYVIALGLMVLVVGLLITPSAYHRIVEHGAAGPRVDRFITRAAETTLAPFALAMALDLAIAGEVTGGVSVAFGAGTAGLVLALTFWYGPMVFRAGRQEGASAMHQTSTETKIEYAMTESRIVLPGAQAMLGFQLAIVVTQGFAAMPPLDKASHGIALACVALSTVLLMTPAAYHRIVYGGEAAPAFYTVASRLVLAATVFLAVGLSVEMYVVVSKITGIAAVGVFAAAVSIIVLVGLWHVWPLLRRWRETQP
;
A
#
# COMPACT_ATOMS: atom_id res chain seq x y z
N MET A 1 -7.51 -2.26 -4.54
CA MET A 1 -6.31 -2.44 -3.70
C MET A 1 -5.30 -3.40 -4.33
N LEU A 2 -5.69 -4.64 -4.65
CA LEU A 2 -4.77 -5.65 -5.21
C LEU A 2 -3.96 -5.18 -6.43
N GLY A 3 -4.59 -4.50 -7.40
CA GLY A 3 -3.90 -4.01 -8.59
C GLY A 3 -2.73 -3.07 -8.30
N ALA A 4 -2.90 -2.11 -7.37
CA ALA A 4 -1.84 -1.18 -6.99
C ALA A 4 -0.66 -1.90 -6.30
N GLN A 5 -0.94 -2.90 -5.47
CA GLN A 5 0.10 -3.66 -4.77
C GLN A 5 0.88 -4.57 -5.72
N ILE A 6 0.24 -5.13 -6.74
CA ILE A 6 0.91 -5.88 -7.81
C ILE A 6 1.82 -4.96 -8.63
N LEU A 7 1.33 -3.78 -9.04
CA LEU A 7 2.12 -2.80 -9.78
C LEU A 7 3.35 -2.34 -8.97
N LEU A 8 3.17 -2.06 -7.66
CA LEU A 8 4.29 -1.76 -6.77
C LEU A 8 5.30 -2.91 -6.73
N GLY A 9 4.83 -4.17 -6.65
CA GLY A 9 5.70 -5.33 -6.68
C GLY A 9 6.55 -5.44 -7.96
N PHE A 10 5.95 -5.20 -9.12
CA PHE A 10 6.69 -5.10 -10.38
C PHE A 10 7.68 -3.94 -10.39
N GLN A 11 7.32 -2.78 -9.83
CA GLN A 11 8.22 -1.63 -9.72
C GLN A 11 9.39 -1.88 -8.76
N LEU A 12 9.21 -2.68 -7.70
CA LEU A 12 10.33 -3.06 -6.82
C LEU A 12 11.27 -4.05 -7.54
N GLN A 13 10.73 -4.92 -8.38
CA GLN A 13 11.51 -5.93 -9.10
C GLN A 13 12.27 -5.37 -10.31
N GLY A 14 11.72 -4.34 -10.99
CA GLY A 14 12.27 -3.82 -12.25
C GLY A 14 13.77 -3.48 -12.23
N PRO A 15 14.31 -2.79 -11.21
CA PRO A 15 15.72 -2.39 -11.15
C PRO A 15 16.73 -3.55 -11.10
N PHE A 16 16.25 -4.77 -10.84
CA PHE A 16 17.06 -5.98 -10.80
C PHE A 16 17.08 -6.73 -12.14
N GLN A 17 16.24 -6.32 -13.09
CA GLN A 17 16.20 -6.88 -14.43
C GLN A 17 17.30 -6.29 -15.32
N THR A 18 17.80 -7.09 -16.25
CA THR A 18 18.92 -6.70 -17.14
C THR A 18 18.59 -5.48 -17.99
N ALA A 19 17.37 -5.40 -18.52
CA ALA A 19 16.89 -4.29 -19.36
C ALA A 19 16.77 -2.95 -18.62
N PHE A 20 16.73 -2.94 -17.28
CA PHE A 20 16.67 -1.69 -16.54
C PHE A 20 17.97 -0.88 -16.64
N SER A 21 19.10 -1.56 -16.78
CA SER A 21 20.41 -0.91 -16.89
C SER A 21 20.53 -0.01 -18.12
N SER A 22 19.89 -0.40 -19.23
CA SER A 22 19.83 0.35 -20.49
C SER A 22 18.86 1.53 -20.49
N LEU A 23 18.08 1.74 -19.42
CA LEU A 23 17.19 2.90 -19.36
C LEU A 23 17.99 4.22 -19.27
N PRO A 24 17.52 5.27 -19.98
CA PRO A 24 18.00 6.64 -19.81
C PRO A 24 17.94 7.10 -18.35
N SER A 25 18.79 8.08 -18.00
CA SER A 25 18.93 8.54 -16.60
C SER A 25 17.69 9.29 -16.11
N ASP A 26 17.07 10.07 -16.99
CA ASP A 26 15.78 10.72 -16.80
C ASP A 26 14.65 9.71 -16.57
N ALA A 27 14.59 8.63 -17.36
CA ALA A 27 13.63 7.54 -17.14
C ALA A 27 13.80 6.88 -15.76
N LYS A 28 15.04 6.70 -15.29
CA LYS A 28 15.33 6.18 -13.94
C LYS A 28 14.86 7.11 -12.82
N VAL A 29 14.95 8.44 -13.02
CA VAL A 29 14.41 9.42 -12.06
C VAL A 29 12.89 9.35 -12.03
N ILE A 30 12.24 9.31 -13.19
CA ILE A 30 10.78 9.15 -13.30
C ILE A 30 10.33 7.87 -12.59
N TYR A 31 11.09 6.78 -12.74
CA TYR A 31 10.82 5.52 -12.07
C TYR A 31 10.83 5.63 -10.54
N VAL A 32 11.83 6.31 -9.96
CA VAL A 32 11.89 6.55 -8.51
C VAL A 32 10.71 7.39 -8.03
N ILE A 33 10.28 8.39 -8.82
CA ILE A 33 9.10 9.20 -8.51
C ILE A 33 7.83 8.34 -8.53
N ALA A 34 7.64 7.53 -9.59
CA ALA A 34 6.51 6.61 -9.72
C ALA A 34 6.47 5.61 -8.55
N LEU A 35 7.62 5.06 -8.17
CA LEU A 35 7.76 4.17 -7.02
C LEU A 35 7.36 4.84 -5.70
N GLY A 36 7.81 6.07 -5.47
CA GLY A 36 7.40 6.86 -4.29
C GLY A 36 5.90 7.13 -4.26
N LEU A 37 5.29 7.46 -5.40
CA LEU A 37 3.83 7.63 -5.53
C LEU A 37 3.09 6.32 -5.24
N MET A 38 3.61 5.17 -5.69
CA MET A 38 3.00 3.87 -5.43
C MET A 38 3.06 3.48 -3.95
N VAL A 39 4.15 3.80 -3.24
CA VAL A 39 4.22 3.65 -1.78
C VAL A 39 3.16 4.53 -1.09
N LEU A 40 2.99 5.78 -1.53
CA LEU A 40 1.93 6.66 -1.02
C LEU A 40 0.53 6.08 -1.29
N VAL A 41 0.28 5.57 -2.50
CA VAL A 41 -0.99 4.92 -2.88
C VAL A 41 -1.29 3.74 -1.97
N VAL A 42 -0.32 2.85 -1.74
CA VAL A 42 -0.50 1.72 -0.80
C VAL A 42 -0.75 2.22 0.63
N GLY A 43 -0.04 3.26 1.06
CA GLY A 43 -0.27 3.95 2.32
C GLY A 43 -1.71 4.41 2.49
N LEU A 44 -2.21 5.18 1.53
CA LEU A 44 -3.57 5.72 1.53
C LEU A 44 -4.64 4.62 1.47
N LEU A 45 -4.43 3.57 0.68
CA LEU A 45 -5.38 2.47 0.56
C LEU A 45 -5.54 1.66 1.85
N ILE A 46 -4.48 1.49 2.64
CA ILE A 46 -4.53 0.75 3.93
C ILE A 46 -5.05 1.64 5.07
N THR A 47 -5.00 2.97 4.92
CA THR A 47 -5.36 3.94 5.95
C THR A 47 -6.78 3.76 6.53
N PRO A 48 -7.85 3.50 5.73
CA PRO A 48 -9.19 3.27 6.26
C PRO A 48 -9.29 2.12 7.26
N SER A 49 -8.60 1.01 6.99
CA SER A 49 -8.55 -0.14 7.90
C SER A 49 -7.91 0.23 9.24
N ALA A 50 -6.79 0.97 9.20
CA ALA A 50 -6.12 1.42 10.42
C ALA A 50 -6.97 2.42 11.22
N TYR A 51 -7.62 3.37 10.53
CA TYR A 51 -8.51 4.35 11.16
C TYR A 51 -9.71 3.67 11.83
N HIS A 52 -10.38 2.77 11.12
CA HIS A 52 -11.58 2.07 11.61
C HIS A 52 -11.28 1.25 12.87
N ARG A 53 -10.06 0.69 12.99
CA ARG A 53 -9.65 -0.07 14.19
C ARG A 53 -9.19 0.81 15.34
N ILE A 54 -8.42 1.86 15.07
CA ILE A 54 -7.79 2.67 16.13
C ILE A 54 -8.78 3.68 16.72
N VAL A 55 -9.56 4.36 15.88
CA VAL A 55 -10.47 5.42 16.30
C VAL A 55 -11.84 4.84 16.65
N GLU A 56 -12.41 4.07 15.73
CA GLU A 56 -13.82 3.65 15.81
C GLU A 56 -14.01 2.27 16.48
N HIS A 57 -12.91 1.61 16.90
CA HIS A 57 -12.94 0.30 17.56
C HIS A 57 -13.81 -0.73 16.79
N GLY A 58 -13.74 -0.68 15.46
CA GLY A 58 -14.48 -1.55 14.54
C GLY A 58 -15.98 -1.29 14.48
N ALA A 59 -16.48 -0.19 15.04
CA ALA A 59 -17.87 0.20 14.90
C ALA A 59 -18.13 0.78 13.51
N ALA A 60 -19.19 0.29 12.86
CA ALA A 60 -19.70 0.91 11.64
C ALA A 60 -20.37 2.24 11.96
N GLY A 61 -20.21 3.22 11.08
CA GLY A 61 -20.96 4.45 11.17
C GLY A 61 -20.74 5.40 10.00
N PRO A 62 -21.57 6.45 9.88
CA PRO A 62 -21.51 7.40 8.76
C PRO A 62 -20.21 8.21 8.66
N ARG A 63 -19.38 8.19 9.72
CA ARG A 63 -18.04 8.80 9.71
C ARG A 63 -17.04 7.89 9.00
N VAL A 64 -17.09 6.59 9.24
CA VAL A 64 -16.23 5.58 8.60
C VAL A 64 -16.52 5.53 7.11
N ASP A 65 -17.79 5.50 6.71
CA ASP A 65 -18.17 5.44 5.29
C ASP A 65 -17.65 6.66 4.52
N ARG A 66 -17.90 7.87 5.05
CA ARG A 66 -17.37 9.12 4.46
C ARG A 66 -15.84 9.14 4.42
N PHE A 67 -15.19 8.55 5.42
CA PHE A 67 -13.74 8.48 5.46
C PHE A 67 -13.20 7.51 4.40
N ILE A 68 -13.77 6.31 4.27
CA ILE A 68 -13.42 5.34 3.24
C ILE A 68 -13.58 5.97 1.85
N THR A 69 -14.71 6.63 1.58
CA THR A 69 -14.97 7.31 0.31
C THR A 69 -13.92 8.38 0.02
N ARG A 70 -13.63 9.27 0.96
CA ARG A 70 -12.60 10.32 0.79
C ARG A 70 -11.20 9.74 0.62
N ALA A 71 -10.86 8.67 1.33
CA ALA A 71 -9.58 8.00 1.18
C ALA A 71 -9.44 7.36 -0.20
N ALA A 72 -10.50 6.73 -0.72
CA ALA A 72 -10.52 6.19 -2.07
C ALA A 72 -10.34 7.32 -3.11
N GLU A 73 -11.08 8.41 -2.99
CA GLU A 73 -10.99 9.58 -3.89
C GLU A 73 -9.61 10.22 -3.88
N THR A 74 -9.00 10.40 -2.71
CA THR A 74 -7.66 10.99 -2.59
C THR A 74 -6.54 10.07 -3.09
N THR A 75 -6.78 8.76 -3.12
CA THR A 75 -5.82 7.77 -3.67
C THR A 75 -5.79 7.77 -5.20
N LEU A 76 -6.92 8.04 -5.87
CA LEU A 76 -7.03 7.90 -7.32
C LEU A 76 -6.09 8.85 -8.08
N ALA A 77 -5.91 10.08 -7.61
CA ALA A 77 -5.01 11.05 -8.24
C ALA A 77 -3.52 10.61 -8.25
N PRO A 78 -2.87 10.30 -7.10
CA PRO A 78 -1.49 9.82 -7.12
C PRO A 78 -1.35 8.48 -7.85
N PHE A 79 -2.38 7.62 -7.83
CA PHE A 79 -2.37 6.38 -8.60
C PHE A 79 -2.41 6.62 -10.12
N ALA A 80 -3.25 7.56 -10.57
CA ALA A 80 -3.33 7.94 -11.99
C ALA A 80 -1.99 8.51 -12.47
N LEU A 81 -1.35 9.34 -11.64
CA LEU A 81 -0.03 9.89 -11.93
C LEU A 81 1.03 8.80 -12.01
N ALA A 82 1.10 7.89 -11.03
CA ALA A 82 2.04 6.77 -11.06
C ALA A 82 1.88 5.90 -12.33
N MET A 83 0.63 5.55 -12.68
CA MET A 83 0.34 4.81 -13.91
C MET A 83 0.74 5.57 -15.18
N ALA A 84 0.52 6.89 -15.22
CA ALA A 84 0.91 7.71 -16.36
C ALA A 84 2.44 7.76 -16.52
N LEU A 85 3.19 7.82 -15.42
CA LEU A 85 4.65 7.75 -15.45
C LEU A 85 5.14 6.36 -15.91
N ASP A 86 4.52 5.27 -15.45
CA ASP A 86 4.85 3.92 -15.91
C ASP A 86 4.60 3.76 -17.41
N LEU A 87 3.47 4.28 -17.92
CA LEU A 87 3.15 4.28 -19.35
C LEU A 87 4.11 5.14 -20.16
N ALA A 88 4.58 6.26 -19.61
CA ALA A 88 5.59 7.10 -20.26
C ALA A 88 6.92 6.33 -20.40
N ILE A 89 7.39 5.67 -19.34
CA ILE A 89 8.61 4.84 -19.38
C ILE A 89 8.45 3.72 -20.39
N ALA A 90 7.31 3.01 -20.39
CA ALA A 90 7.05 1.94 -21.36
C ALA A 90 7.01 2.47 -22.81
N GLY A 91 6.41 3.64 -23.03
CA GLY A 91 6.36 4.32 -24.32
C GLY A 91 7.75 4.72 -24.83
N GLU A 92 8.61 5.21 -23.93
CA GLU A 92 9.98 5.59 -24.26
C GLU A 92 10.81 4.40 -24.73
N VAL A 93 10.71 3.27 -24.02
CA VAL A 93 11.41 2.02 -24.37
C VAL A 93 10.95 1.45 -25.70
N THR A 94 9.67 1.65 -26.07
CA THR A 94 9.07 1.03 -27.27
C THR A 94 9.17 1.90 -28.52
N GLY A 95 9.01 3.21 -28.39
CA GLY A 95 8.89 4.12 -29.54
C GLY A 95 9.50 5.50 -29.34
N GLY A 96 10.31 5.69 -28.29
CA GLY A 96 10.98 6.95 -27.99
C GLY A 96 10.08 8.02 -27.37
N VAL A 97 10.61 9.24 -27.26
CA VAL A 97 10.02 10.34 -26.46
C VAL A 97 8.60 10.71 -26.90
N SER A 98 8.31 10.69 -28.21
CA SER A 98 6.97 11.04 -28.72
C SER A 98 5.91 10.03 -28.26
N VAL A 99 6.24 8.74 -28.27
CA VAL A 99 5.35 7.68 -27.79
C VAL A 99 5.24 7.73 -26.26
N ALA A 100 6.33 8.04 -25.56
CA ALA A 100 6.33 8.25 -24.11
C ALA A 100 5.34 9.34 -23.69
N PHE A 101 5.43 10.52 -24.31
CA PHE A 101 4.53 11.64 -24.01
C PHE A 101 3.08 11.31 -24.37
N GLY A 102 2.85 10.71 -25.54
CA GLY A 102 1.51 10.30 -25.97
C GLY A 102 0.88 9.27 -25.02
N ALA A 103 1.62 8.22 -24.66
CA ALA A 103 1.13 7.16 -23.77
C ALA A 103 0.87 7.67 -22.34
N GLY A 104 1.80 8.44 -21.78
CA GLY A 104 1.66 9.02 -20.44
C GLY A 104 0.50 10.01 -20.34
N THR A 105 0.38 10.94 -21.29
CA THR A 105 -0.71 11.93 -21.30
C THR A 105 -2.07 11.30 -21.56
N ALA A 106 -2.18 10.41 -22.55
CA ALA A 106 -3.43 9.69 -22.82
C ALA A 106 -3.85 8.83 -21.62
N GLY A 107 -2.90 8.10 -21.01
CA GLY A 107 -3.13 7.31 -19.81
C GLY A 107 -3.64 8.15 -18.64
N LEU A 108 -3.01 9.30 -18.37
CA LEU A 108 -3.43 10.22 -17.32
C LEU A 108 -4.82 10.78 -17.56
N VAL A 109 -5.08 11.30 -18.76
CA VAL A 109 -6.37 11.90 -19.13
C VAL A 109 -7.49 10.86 -19.05
N LEU A 110 -7.27 9.65 -19.58
CA LEU A 110 -8.26 8.57 -19.49
C LEU A 110 -8.52 8.16 -18.04
N ALA A 111 -7.46 7.96 -17.24
CA ALA A 111 -7.60 7.60 -15.83
C ALA A 111 -8.40 8.65 -15.06
N LEU A 112 -8.04 9.93 -15.17
CA LEU A 112 -8.74 11.02 -14.48
C LEU A 112 -10.19 11.17 -14.97
N THR A 113 -10.42 11.06 -16.28
CA THR A 113 -11.77 11.18 -16.85
C THR A 113 -12.69 10.06 -16.39
N PHE A 114 -12.23 8.81 -16.42
CA PHE A 114 -13.07 7.67 -16.02
C PHE A 114 -13.23 7.55 -14.51
N TRP A 115 -12.21 7.93 -13.73
CA TRP A 115 -12.26 7.80 -12.27
C TRP A 115 -12.97 8.98 -11.60
N TYR A 116 -12.73 10.22 -12.03
CA TYR A 116 -13.39 11.41 -11.46
C TYR A 116 -14.60 11.90 -12.26
N GLY A 117 -14.74 11.54 -13.53
CA GLY A 117 -15.88 11.95 -14.36
C GLY A 117 -17.24 11.61 -13.71
N PRO A 118 -17.49 10.36 -13.27
CA PRO A 118 -18.74 10.00 -12.60
C PRO A 118 -19.01 10.82 -11.33
N MET A 119 -17.97 11.29 -10.65
CA MET A 119 -18.08 12.09 -9.43
C MET A 119 -18.60 13.50 -9.72
N VAL A 120 -18.17 14.10 -10.85
CA VAL A 120 -18.68 15.40 -11.33
C VAL A 120 -20.16 15.31 -11.71
N PHE A 121 -20.59 14.20 -12.32
CA PHE A 121 -22.00 14.00 -12.70
C PHE A 121 -22.91 13.56 -11.54
N ARG A 122 -22.36 13.03 -10.44
CA ARG A 122 -23.12 12.56 -9.26
C ARG A 122 -23.34 13.61 -8.17
N ALA A 123 -22.88 14.85 -8.35
CA ALA A 123 -23.00 15.94 -7.37
C ALA A 123 -24.44 16.34 -6.94
N GLY A 124 -25.49 15.61 -7.39
CA GLY A 124 -26.90 15.86 -7.06
C GLY A 124 -27.66 14.71 -6.39
N ARG A 125 -27.06 13.55 -6.09
CA ARG A 125 -27.78 12.45 -5.38
C ARG A 125 -27.23 12.24 -3.97
N GLN A 126 -27.92 12.82 -2.98
CA GLN A 126 -27.78 12.46 -1.58
C GLN A 126 -28.26 11.02 -1.38
N GLU A 127 -27.34 10.08 -1.16
CA GLU A 127 -27.67 8.77 -0.61
C GLU A 127 -28.09 8.95 0.85
N GLY A 128 -29.30 8.51 1.16
CA GLY A 128 -29.92 8.65 2.47
C GLY A 128 -29.07 8.03 3.57
N ALA A 129 -28.96 8.74 4.69
CA ALA A 129 -28.25 8.28 5.88
C ALA A 129 -28.83 6.92 6.34
N SER A 130 -28.02 5.87 6.24
CA SER A 130 -28.37 4.57 6.83
C SER A 130 -28.42 4.73 8.35
N ALA A 131 -29.52 4.30 8.96
CA ALA A 131 -29.80 4.49 10.37
C ALA A 131 -28.71 3.83 11.24
N MET A 132 -28.28 4.55 12.28
CA MET A 132 -27.24 4.14 13.22
C MET A 132 -27.72 2.96 14.09
N HIS A 133 -27.45 1.72 13.68
CA HIS A 133 -27.59 0.55 14.53
C HIS A 133 -26.29 0.30 15.30
N GLN A 134 -26.38 -0.08 16.58
CA GLN A 134 -25.23 -0.60 17.33
C GLN A 134 -24.63 -1.77 16.54
N THR A 135 -23.38 -1.64 16.11
CA THR A 135 -22.71 -2.67 15.31
C THR A 135 -22.50 -3.91 16.17
N SER A 136 -23.13 -5.02 15.80
CA SER A 136 -23.01 -6.28 16.54
C SER A 136 -21.56 -6.77 16.52
N THR A 137 -21.17 -7.55 17.53
CA THR A 137 -19.83 -8.17 17.60
C THR A 137 -19.53 -9.00 16.35
N GLU A 138 -20.53 -9.68 15.81
CA GLU A 138 -20.44 -10.45 14.56
C GLU A 138 -20.04 -9.56 13.38
N THR A 139 -20.70 -8.42 13.19
CA THR A 139 -20.35 -7.47 12.12
C THR A 139 -18.95 -6.88 12.31
N LYS A 140 -18.51 -6.61 13.56
CA LYS A 140 -17.14 -6.17 13.82
C LYS A 140 -16.10 -7.23 13.44
N ILE A 141 -16.40 -8.50 13.68
CA ILE A 141 -15.57 -9.64 13.29
C ILE A 141 -15.51 -9.76 11.76
N GLU A 142 -16.64 -9.61 11.07
CA GLU A 142 -16.70 -9.62 9.61
C GLU A 142 -15.87 -8.49 8.99
N TYR A 143 -15.96 -7.26 9.51
CA TYR A 143 -15.12 -6.16 9.06
C TYR A 143 -13.65 -6.45 9.32
N ALA A 144 -13.30 -6.94 10.51
CA ALA A 144 -11.93 -7.25 10.84
C ALA A 144 -11.34 -8.31 9.89
N MET A 145 -12.13 -9.32 9.52
CA MET A 145 -11.72 -10.34 8.55
C MET A 145 -11.67 -9.82 7.12
N THR A 146 -12.62 -8.97 6.72
CA THR A 146 -12.68 -8.39 5.37
C THR A 146 -11.50 -7.45 5.12
N GLU A 147 -11.18 -6.58 6.07
CA GLU A 147 -10.01 -5.71 6.00
C GLU A 147 -8.70 -6.49 5.92
N SER A 148 -8.54 -7.55 6.71
CA SER A 148 -7.37 -8.44 6.58
C SER A 148 -7.29 -9.04 5.19
N ARG A 149 -8.41 -9.50 4.63
CA ARG A 149 -8.50 -10.08 3.27
C ARG A 149 -8.26 -9.06 2.17
N ILE A 150 -8.45 -7.77 2.43
CA ILE A 150 -8.14 -6.70 1.48
C ILE A 150 -6.64 -6.44 1.43
N VAL A 151 -5.94 -6.48 2.57
CA VAL A 151 -4.49 -6.21 2.66
C VAL A 151 -3.65 -7.43 2.31
N LEU A 152 -4.10 -8.63 2.70
CA LEU A 152 -3.33 -9.88 2.62
C LEU A 152 -2.86 -10.23 1.19
N PRO A 153 -3.70 -10.22 0.15
CA PRO A 153 -3.25 -10.52 -1.21
C PRO A 153 -2.12 -9.61 -1.70
N GLY A 154 -2.12 -8.35 -1.26
CA GLY A 154 -1.05 -7.41 -1.55
C GLY A 154 0.27 -7.74 -0.88
N ALA A 155 0.24 -8.01 0.43
CA ALA A 155 1.42 -8.43 1.18
C ALA A 155 2.01 -9.73 0.62
N GLN A 156 1.14 -10.66 0.19
CA GLN A 156 1.54 -11.91 -0.46
C GLN A 156 2.19 -11.67 -1.84
N ALA A 157 1.61 -10.78 -2.65
CA ALA A 157 2.21 -10.41 -3.93
C ALA A 157 3.61 -9.81 -3.72
N MET A 158 3.74 -8.85 -2.80
CA MET A 158 5.00 -8.24 -2.43
C MET A 158 6.05 -9.25 -1.96
N LEU A 159 5.65 -10.19 -1.10
CA LEU A 159 6.51 -11.29 -0.65
C LEU A 159 7.03 -12.11 -1.84
N GLY A 160 6.14 -12.46 -2.78
CA GLY A 160 6.50 -13.20 -3.99
C GLY A 160 7.49 -12.44 -4.88
N PHE A 161 7.27 -11.14 -5.10
CA PHE A 161 8.17 -10.31 -5.89
C PHE A 161 9.55 -10.15 -5.23
N GLN A 162 9.61 -9.97 -3.90
CA GLN A 162 10.88 -9.92 -3.17
C GLN A 162 11.63 -11.25 -3.25
N LEU A 163 10.94 -12.39 -3.09
CA LEU A 163 11.57 -13.70 -3.28
C LEU A 163 12.13 -13.87 -4.70
N ALA A 164 11.41 -13.38 -5.71
CA ALA A 164 11.88 -13.41 -7.09
C ALA A 164 13.11 -12.53 -7.33
N ILE A 165 13.32 -11.45 -6.57
CA ILE A 165 14.52 -10.61 -6.66
C ILE A 165 15.77 -11.40 -6.29
N VAL A 166 15.71 -12.25 -5.25
CA VAL A 166 16.87 -13.01 -4.73
C VAL A 166 17.53 -13.90 -5.79
N VAL A 167 16.76 -14.38 -6.77
CA VAL A 167 17.25 -15.25 -7.85
C VAL A 167 17.73 -14.49 -9.09
N THR A 168 17.77 -13.16 -9.06
CA THR A 168 18.23 -12.35 -10.19
C THR A 168 19.75 -12.14 -10.18
N GLN A 169 20.34 -11.96 -11.37
CA GLN A 169 21.73 -11.53 -11.50
C GLN A 169 21.94 -10.13 -10.89
N GLY A 170 20.92 -9.26 -10.98
CA GLY A 170 20.94 -7.92 -10.40
C GLY A 170 21.16 -7.93 -8.89
N PHE A 171 20.53 -8.89 -8.18
CA PHE A 171 20.71 -9.11 -6.75
C PHE A 171 22.04 -9.79 -6.43
N ALA A 172 22.45 -10.78 -7.23
CA ALA A 172 23.72 -11.49 -7.03
C ALA A 172 24.94 -10.55 -7.01
N ALA A 173 24.91 -9.49 -7.82
CA ALA A 173 25.97 -8.48 -7.92
C ALA A 173 25.95 -7.42 -6.79
N MET A 174 24.99 -7.46 -5.85
CA MET A 174 24.86 -6.42 -4.82
C MET A 174 25.86 -6.56 -3.66
N PRO A 175 26.21 -5.42 -3.02
CA PRO A 175 26.97 -5.41 -1.78
C PRO A 175 26.30 -6.27 -0.68
N PRO A 176 27.09 -6.88 0.23
CA PRO A 176 26.54 -7.70 1.31
C PRO A 176 25.53 -6.96 2.21
N LEU A 177 25.76 -5.67 2.47
CA LEU A 177 24.88 -4.85 3.31
C LEU A 177 23.48 -4.68 2.69
N ASP A 178 23.41 -4.47 1.37
CA ASP A 178 22.14 -4.29 0.69
C ASP A 178 21.37 -5.61 0.58
N LYS A 179 22.09 -6.74 0.40
CA LYS A 179 21.52 -8.08 0.47
C LYS A 179 20.94 -8.38 1.85
N ALA A 180 21.65 -8.02 2.92
CA ALA A 180 21.16 -8.15 4.29
C ALA A 180 19.92 -7.27 4.54
N SER A 181 19.94 -6.04 4.02
CA SER A 181 18.80 -5.11 4.11
C SER A 181 17.57 -5.67 3.40
N HIS A 182 17.72 -6.19 2.19
CA HIS A 182 16.64 -6.89 1.48
C HIS A 182 16.14 -8.12 2.26
N GLY A 183 17.04 -8.90 2.86
CA GLY A 183 16.67 -10.01 3.73
C GLY A 183 15.82 -9.59 4.94
N ILE A 184 16.15 -8.45 5.58
CA ILE A 184 15.37 -7.86 6.67
C ILE A 184 13.99 -7.41 6.16
N ALA A 185 13.95 -6.74 5.02
CA ALA A 185 12.71 -6.30 4.38
C ALA A 185 11.79 -7.49 4.09
N LEU A 186 12.34 -8.54 3.49
CA LEU A 186 11.66 -9.79 3.17
C LEU A 186 11.12 -10.48 4.44
N ALA A 187 11.92 -10.57 5.51
CA ALA A 187 11.49 -11.17 6.78
C ALA A 187 10.33 -10.38 7.40
N CYS A 188 10.36 -9.05 7.32
CA CYS A 188 9.30 -8.19 7.81
C CYS A 188 8.00 -8.36 6.99
N VAL A 189 8.06 -8.41 5.66
CA VAL A 189 6.88 -8.66 4.81
C VAL A 189 6.33 -10.08 5.02
N ALA A 190 7.20 -11.07 5.21
CA ALA A 190 6.80 -12.44 5.55
C ALA A 190 6.06 -12.50 6.90
N LEU A 191 6.61 -11.85 7.94
CA LEU A 191 5.97 -11.78 9.24
C LEU A 191 4.63 -11.04 9.20
N SER A 192 4.56 -9.92 8.46
CA SER A 192 3.29 -9.23 8.19
C SER A 192 2.26 -10.17 7.54
N THR A 193 2.68 -10.97 6.56
CA THR A 193 1.81 -11.93 5.88
C THR A 193 1.27 -12.99 6.84
N VAL A 194 2.15 -13.57 7.69
CA VAL A 194 1.74 -14.54 8.72
C VAL A 194 0.73 -13.92 9.68
N LEU A 195 0.99 -12.70 10.16
CA LEU A 195 0.09 -11.98 11.07
C LEU A 195 -1.28 -11.70 10.42
N LEU A 196 -1.32 -11.36 9.13
CA LEU A 196 -2.58 -11.14 8.39
C LEU A 196 -3.37 -12.42 8.14
N MET A 197 -2.70 -13.57 7.99
CA MET A 197 -3.35 -14.89 7.85
C MET A 197 -3.90 -15.41 9.20
N THR A 198 -3.27 -15.01 10.31
CA THR A 198 -3.55 -15.56 11.63
C THR A 198 -5.01 -15.38 12.08
N PRO A 199 -5.69 -14.20 11.95
CA PRO A 199 -7.07 -14.03 12.40
C PRO A 199 -8.03 -15.07 11.82
N ALA A 200 -7.96 -15.37 10.52
CA ALA A 200 -8.86 -16.32 9.88
C ALA A 200 -8.60 -17.76 10.36
N ALA A 201 -7.34 -18.15 10.51
CA ALA A 201 -6.96 -19.46 11.04
C ALA A 201 -7.35 -19.60 12.52
N TYR A 202 -7.08 -18.58 13.33
CA TYR A 202 -7.36 -18.55 14.75
C TYR A 202 -8.87 -18.59 15.04
N HIS A 203 -9.68 -17.86 14.25
CA HIS A 203 -11.14 -17.90 14.33
C HIS A 203 -11.68 -19.32 14.12
N ARG A 204 -11.15 -20.02 13.10
CA ARG A 204 -11.60 -21.37 12.74
C ARG A 204 -11.14 -22.43 13.74
N ILE A 205 -9.90 -22.33 14.25
CA ILE A 205 -9.30 -23.36 15.11
C ILE A 205 -9.71 -23.20 16.57
N VAL A 206 -9.74 -21.98 17.11
CA VAL A 206 -9.94 -21.73 18.55
C VAL A 206 -11.40 -21.44 18.88
N TYR A 207 -12.09 -20.68 18.04
CA TYR A 207 -13.47 -20.25 18.29
C TYR A 207 -14.51 -21.08 17.54
N GLY A 208 -14.10 -22.08 16.75
CA GLY A 208 -15.04 -22.90 15.97
C GLY A 208 -15.87 -22.09 14.96
N GLY A 209 -15.50 -20.84 14.67
CA GLY A 209 -16.30 -19.92 13.87
C GLY A 209 -17.31 -19.06 14.65
N GLU A 210 -17.37 -19.15 15.97
CA GLU A 210 -18.30 -18.39 16.80
C GLU A 210 -17.86 -16.94 17.08
N ALA A 211 -18.83 -16.03 17.15
CA ALA A 211 -18.60 -14.61 17.34
C ALA A 211 -18.24 -14.25 18.80
N ALA A 212 -16.96 -14.35 19.16
CA ALA A 212 -16.46 -13.99 20.49
C ALA A 212 -15.89 -12.55 20.53
N PRO A 213 -16.30 -11.68 21.47
CA PRO A 213 -15.72 -10.34 21.63
C PRO A 213 -14.19 -10.35 21.87
N ALA A 214 -13.68 -11.39 22.54
CA ALA A 214 -12.25 -11.59 22.75
C ALA A 214 -11.49 -11.80 21.42
N PHE A 215 -12.10 -12.47 20.44
CA PHE A 215 -11.50 -12.69 19.13
C PHE A 215 -11.25 -11.37 18.39
N TYR A 216 -12.22 -10.45 18.41
CA TYR A 216 -12.07 -9.14 17.76
C TYR A 216 -10.83 -8.39 18.26
N THR A 217 -10.58 -8.40 19.57
CA THR A 217 -9.42 -7.71 20.17
C THR A 217 -8.10 -8.32 19.68
N VAL A 218 -8.02 -9.65 19.61
CA VAL A 218 -6.83 -10.36 19.11
C VAL A 218 -6.65 -10.08 17.61
N ALA A 219 -7.70 -10.22 16.80
CA ALA A 219 -7.65 -9.96 15.37
C ALA A 219 -7.23 -8.51 15.05
N SER A 220 -7.74 -7.53 15.81
CA SER A 220 -7.38 -6.13 15.66
C SER A 220 -5.90 -5.87 15.95
N ARG A 221 -5.37 -6.43 17.04
CA ARG A 221 -3.95 -6.31 17.39
C ARG A 221 -3.04 -6.96 16.34
N LEU A 222 -3.42 -8.14 15.83
CA LEU A 222 -2.64 -8.84 14.80
C LEU A 222 -2.56 -8.03 13.50
N VAL A 223 -3.67 -7.44 13.06
CA VAL A 223 -3.69 -6.62 11.83
C VAL A 223 -2.87 -5.34 12.01
N LEU A 224 -3.00 -4.65 13.14
CA LEU A 224 -2.20 -3.46 13.43
C LEU A 224 -0.71 -3.77 13.61
N ALA A 225 -0.36 -4.92 14.20
CA ALA A 225 1.02 -5.37 14.26
C ALA A 225 1.56 -5.69 12.87
N ALA A 226 0.76 -6.31 12.00
CA ALA A 226 1.14 -6.61 10.63
C ALA A 226 1.50 -5.33 9.84
N THR A 227 0.71 -4.26 9.97
CA THR A 227 1.00 -3.00 9.26
C THR A 227 2.30 -2.36 9.71
N VAL A 228 2.73 -2.55 10.96
CA VAL A 228 4.07 -2.09 11.42
C VAL A 228 5.18 -2.82 10.67
N PHE A 229 5.11 -4.15 10.62
CA PHE A 229 6.11 -4.95 9.88
C PHE A 229 6.08 -4.66 8.39
N LEU A 230 4.89 -4.46 7.80
CA LEU A 230 4.75 -4.06 6.41
C LEU A 230 5.41 -2.70 6.15
N ALA A 231 5.22 -1.72 7.04
CA ALA A 231 5.82 -0.38 6.90
C ALA A 231 7.35 -0.44 6.95
N VAL A 232 7.91 -1.21 7.89
CA VAL A 232 9.36 -1.43 8.00
C VAL A 232 9.87 -2.15 6.75
N GLY A 233 9.22 -3.24 6.35
CA GLY A 233 9.61 -4.02 5.18
C GLY A 233 9.64 -3.21 3.89
N LEU A 234 8.57 -2.46 3.62
CA LEU A 234 8.50 -1.54 2.49
C LEU A 234 9.58 -0.47 2.53
N SER A 235 9.82 0.14 3.69
CA SER A 235 10.78 1.24 3.81
C SER A 235 12.22 0.76 3.62
N VAL A 236 12.57 -0.41 4.17
CA VAL A 236 13.89 -1.02 3.94
C VAL A 236 14.04 -1.45 2.48
N GLU A 237 12.99 -1.98 1.84
CA GLU A 237 13.05 -2.28 0.41
C GLU A 237 13.24 -1.02 -0.44
N MET A 238 12.60 0.09 -0.07
CA MET A 238 12.82 1.38 -0.73
C MET A 238 14.27 1.85 -0.64
N TYR A 239 14.95 1.61 0.50
CA TYR A 239 16.39 1.84 0.59
C TYR A 239 17.17 1.01 -0.44
N VAL A 240 16.91 -0.30 -0.50
CA VAL A 240 17.62 -1.23 -1.40
C VAL A 240 17.41 -0.83 -2.86
N VAL A 241 16.16 -0.66 -3.25
CA VAL A 241 15.75 -0.39 -4.63
C VAL A 241 16.27 0.97 -5.10
N VAL A 242 16.08 2.02 -4.31
CA VAL A 242 16.51 3.37 -4.71
C VAL A 242 18.03 3.49 -4.71
N SER A 243 18.73 2.86 -3.76
CA SER A 243 20.20 2.78 -3.79
C SER A 243 20.69 2.05 -5.04
N LYS A 244 20.00 0.96 -5.44
CA LYS A 244 20.32 0.21 -6.66
C LYS A 244 20.10 1.03 -7.93
N ILE A 245 19.02 1.81 -8.01
CA ILE A 245 18.70 2.64 -9.19
C ILE A 245 19.70 3.79 -9.33
N THR A 246 19.97 4.49 -8.22
CA THR A 246 20.74 5.75 -8.23
C THR A 246 22.25 5.55 -8.08
N GLY A 247 22.67 4.42 -7.51
CA GLY A 247 24.05 4.19 -7.10
C GLY A 247 24.48 4.99 -5.86
N ILE A 248 23.55 5.69 -5.21
CA ILE A 248 23.83 6.61 -4.09
C ILE A 248 23.05 6.17 -2.84
N ALA A 249 23.75 5.59 -1.87
CA ALA A 249 23.13 5.09 -0.64
C ALA A 249 22.36 6.18 0.14
N ALA A 250 22.83 7.43 0.13
CA ALA A 250 22.16 8.54 0.79
C ALA A 250 20.74 8.80 0.23
N VAL A 251 20.54 8.63 -1.09
CA VAL A 251 19.22 8.79 -1.72
C VAL A 251 18.31 7.63 -1.33
N GLY A 252 18.84 6.42 -1.20
CA GLY A 252 18.10 5.27 -0.66
C GLY A 252 17.68 5.46 0.79
N VAL A 253 18.58 5.97 1.65
CA VAL A 253 18.26 6.28 3.06
C VAL A 253 17.16 7.34 3.14
N PHE A 254 17.25 8.39 2.31
CA PHE A 254 16.20 9.40 2.22
C PHE A 254 14.85 8.81 1.80
N ALA A 255 14.84 7.97 0.76
CA ALA A 255 13.62 7.31 0.30
C ALA A 255 13.00 6.43 1.40
N ALA A 256 13.81 5.62 2.09
CA ALA A 256 13.35 4.81 3.22
C ALA A 256 12.80 5.66 4.38
N ALA A 257 13.46 6.77 4.72
CA ALA A 257 13.01 7.69 5.75
C ALA A 257 11.66 8.34 5.39
N VAL A 258 11.49 8.78 4.15
CA VAL A 258 10.21 9.34 3.67
C VAL A 258 9.12 8.26 3.69
N SER A 259 9.41 7.06 3.20
CA SER A 259 8.46 5.94 3.19
C SER A 259 8.00 5.58 4.59
N ILE A 260 8.91 5.43 5.56
CA ILE A 260 8.52 5.04 6.93
C ILE A 260 7.69 6.14 7.60
N ILE A 261 8.06 7.41 7.40
CA ILE A 261 7.31 8.56 7.92
C ILE A 261 5.89 8.58 7.36
N VAL A 262 5.73 8.39 6.04
CA VAL A 262 4.43 8.37 5.39
C VAL A 262 3.59 7.19 5.87
N LEU A 263 4.13 5.96 5.85
CA LEU A 263 3.38 4.75 6.19
C LEU A 263 2.99 4.72 7.67
N VAL A 264 3.94 4.96 8.59
CA VAL A 264 3.67 5.00 10.03
C VAL A 264 2.81 6.22 10.39
N GLY A 265 3.04 7.35 9.71
CA GLY A 265 2.25 8.56 9.82
C GLY A 265 0.77 8.32 9.53
N LEU A 266 0.47 7.68 8.40
CA LEU A 266 -0.89 7.38 7.94
C LEU A 266 -1.56 6.28 8.78
N TRP A 267 -0.84 5.21 9.12
CA TRP A 267 -1.44 4.02 9.74
C TRP A 267 -1.50 4.08 11.26
N HIS A 268 -0.59 4.80 11.92
CA HIS A 268 -0.49 4.77 13.38
C HIS A 268 -0.56 6.16 13.99
N VAL A 269 0.31 7.10 13.56
CA VAL A 269 0.40 8.41 14.21
C VAL A 269 -0.87 9.23 14.03
N TRP A 270 -1.36 9.38 12.80
CA TRP A 270 -2.54 10.18 12.51
C TRP A 270 -3.82 9.64 13.17
N PRO A 271 -4.13 8.32 13.10
CA PRO A 271 -5.28 7.75 13.82
C PRO A 271 -5.16 7.87 15.35
N LEU A 272 -3.96 7.67 15.92
CA LEU A 272 -3.75 7.80 17.37
C LEU A 272 -3.94 9.25 17.86
N LEU A 273 -3.46 10.24 17.10
CA LEU A 273 -3.65 11.65 17.40
C LEU A 273 -5.13 12.06 17.32
N ARG A 274 -5.87 11.53 16.35
CA ARG A 274 -7.34 11.72 16.24
C ARG A 274 -8.05 11.17 17.47
N ARG A 275 -7.75 9.92 17.85
CA ARG A 275 -8.30 9.29 19.05
C ARG A 275 -8.04 10.11 20.31
N TRP A 276 -6.80 10.58 20.50
CA TRP A 276 -6.45 11.37 21.69
C TRP A 276 -7.25 12.66 21.79
N ARG A 277 -7.50 13.34 20.66
CA ARG A 277 -8.33 14.57 20.61
C ARG A 277 -9.80 14.32 20.91
N GLU A 278 -10.35 13.17 20.49
CA GLU A 278 -11.76 12.83 20.78
C GLU A 278 -11.97 12.39 22.23
N THR A 279 -10.92 11.91 22.91
CA THR A 279 -10.96 11.54 24.33
C THR A 279 -10.72 12.70 25.30
N GLN A 280 -10.32 13.88 24.81
CA GLN A 280 -10.20 15.06 25.68
C GLN A 280 -11.58 15.73 25.84
N PRO A 281 -12.04 15.94 27.10
CA PRO A 281 -13.36 16.50 27.41
C PRO A 281 -13.49 17.98 27.05
#